data_AF-A0A9W8ISU3-F1
#
_entry.id   AF-A0A9W8ISU3-F1
#
_cell.length_a   1.000
_cell.length_b   1.000
_cell.length_c   1.000
_cell.angle_alpha   90.00
_cell.angle_beta   90.00
_cell.angle_gamma   90.00
#
_symmetry.space_group_name_H-M   'P 1'
#
loop_
_entity.id
_entity.type
_entity.pdbx_description
1 polymer ?
#
loop_
_entity_poly.entity_id
_entity_poly.type
_entity_poly.pdbx_seq_one_letter_code
_entity_poly.pdbx_strand_id
1 'polypeptide(L)'
;MQAEGIDAVALNIGSADWERQRIADAYDVARAIGTNFKFFISFDFTEMSCDVGDIVARIRVISDNSNQFKINGKVFVSSYAGDYLGNAGWASL
;
A
#
# COMPACT_ATOMS: atom_id res chain seq x y z
N MET A 1 8.44 -4.13 16.81
CA MET A 1 7.40 -4.53 15.84
C MET A 1 7.42 -6.03 15.58
N GLN A 2 8.46 -6.61 14.98
CA GLN A 2 8.53 -8.07 14.81
C GLN A 2 8.55 -8.86 16.14
N ALA A 3 9.22 -8.32 17.16
CA ALA A 3 9.21 -8.89 18.51
C ALA A 3 7.83 -8.86 19.21
N GLU A 4 6.90 -8.05 18.71
CA GLU A 4 5.54 -7.89 19.25
C GLU A 4 4.49 -8.69 18.45
N GLY A 5 4.92 -9.51 17.48
CA GLY A 5 4.00 -10.28 16.62
C GLY A 5 3.29 -9.44 15.54
N ILE A 6 3.81 -8.26 15.19
CA ILE A 6 3.27 -7.44 14.09
C ILE A 6 3.82 -7.93 12.76
N ASP A 7 2.94 -8.36 11.85
CA ASP A 7 3.30 -8.87 10.53
C ASP A 7 3.69 -7.78 9.53
N ALA A 8 2.97 -6.65 9.56
CA ALA A 8 3.18 -5.52 8.65
C ALA A 8 2.62 -4.20 9.22
N VAL A 9 3.08 -3.07 8.66
CA VAL A 9 2.52 -1.74 8.95
C VAL A 9 1.78 -1.17 7.74
N ALA A 10 0.59 -0.61 8.03
CA ALA A 10 -0.18 0.16 7.07
C ALA A 10 0.46 1.54 6.85
N LEU A 11 0.71 1.89 5.60
CA LEU A 11 1.17 3.22 5.21
C LEU A 11 0.00 3.98 4.58
N ASN A 12 -0.48 5.02 5.26
CA ASN A 12 -1.56 5.87 4.74
C ASN A 12 -1.10 6.65 3.51
N ILE A 13 -1.97 6.78 2.51
CA ILE A 13 -1.69 7.57 1.30
C ILE A 13 -2.95 8.27 0.80
N GLY A 14 -2.81 9.54 0.39
CA GLY A 14 -3.82 10.34 -0.29
C GLY A 14 -3.30 10.88 -1.63
N SER A 15 -3.76 12.08 -2.00
CA SER A 15 -3.50 12.66 -3.33
C SER A 15 -2.14 13.32 -3.47
N ALA A 16 -1.48 13.72 -2.38
CA ALA A 16 -0.30 14.58 -2.45
C ALA A 16 0.95 13.83 -2.95
N ASP A 17 1.75 14.50 -3.79
CA ASP A 17 2.95 13.91 -4.40
C ASP A 17 3.98 13.46 -3.38
N TRP A 18 4.15 14.23 -2.30
CA TRP A 18 5.11 13.92 -1.26
C TRP A 18 4.75 12.62 -0.52
N GLU A 19 3.47 12.27 -0.41
CA GLU A 19 3.04 11.02 0.22
C GLU A 19 3.50 9.82 -0.60
N ARG A 20 3.32 9.87 -1.93
CA ARG A 20 3.82 8.84 -2.86
C ARG A 20 5.33 8.68 -2.75
N GLN A 21 6.06 9.79 -2.63
CA GLN A 21 7.52 9.76 -2.44
C GLN A 21 7.90 9.10 -1.12
N ARG A 22 7.21 9.42 -0.02
CA ARG A 22 7.47 8.80 1.30
C ARG A 22 7.16 7.30 1.34
N ILE A 23 6.14 6.84 0.60
CA ILE A 23 5.90 5.41 0.40
C ILE A 23 7.13 4.77 -0.27
N ALA A 24 7.56 5.31 -1.41
CA ALA A 24 8.72 4.77 -2.14
C ALA A 24 9.99 4.74 -1.26
N ASP A 25 10.27 5.81 -0.53
CA ASP A 25 11.42 5.90 0.39
C ASP A 25 11.37 4.80 1.46
N ALA A 26 10.21 4.53 2.05
CA ALA A 26 10.07 3.49 3.07
C ALA A 26 10.41 2.10 2.52
N TYR A 27 9.94 1.80 1.31
CA TYR A 27 10.22 0.54 0.62
C TYR A 27 11.68 0.40 0.18
N ASP A 28 12.30 1.48 -0.28
CA ASP A 28 13.69 1.48 -0.72
C ASP A 28 14.66 1.38 0.45
N VAL A 29 14.41 2.11 1.54
CA VAL A 29 15.20 2.00 2.77
C VAL A 29 15.10 0.60 3.36
N ALA A 30 13.89 0.04 3.48
CA ALA A 30 13.72 -1.31 4.02
C ALA A 30 14.45 -2.38 3.20
N ARG A 31 14.42 -2.25 1.87
CA ARG A 31 15.16 -3.12 0.96
C ARG A 31 16.66 -2.94 1.13
N ALA A 32 17.15 -1.70 1.21
CA ALA A 32 18.57 -1.38 1.33
C ALA A 32 19.17 -1.88 2.65
N ILE A 33 18.43 -1.80 3.76
CA ILE A 33 18.88 -2.31 5.06
C ILE A 33 18.63 -3.82 5.24
N GLY A 34 17.99 -4.49 4.28
CA GLY A 34 17.77 -5.93 4.29
C GLY A 34 16.82 -6.40 5.39
N THR A 35 15.88 -5.56 5.84
CA THR A 35 14.92 -5.97 6.88
C THR A 35 13.85 -6.90 6.32
N ASN A 36 13.35 -7.83 7.15
CA ASN A 36 12.17 -8.63 6.83
C ASN A 36 10.85 -7.91 7.14
N PHE A 37 10.92 -6.68 7.65
CA PHE A 37 9.75 -5.87 7.99
C PHE A 37 8.88 -5.61 6.76
N LYS A 38 7.57 -5.75 6.89
CA LYS A 38 6.63 -5.63 5.78
C LYS A 38 5.77 -4.37 5.90
N PHE A 39 5.37 -3.84 4.75
CA PHE A 39 4.42 -2.74 4.65
C PHE A 39 3.28 -3.11 3.71
N PHE A 40 2.18 -2.36 3.82
CA PHE A 40 1.14 -2.33 2.80
C PHE A 40 0.53 -0.94 2.72
N ILE A 41 -0.07 -0.60 1.58
CA ILE A 41 -0.74 0.68 1.39
C ILE A 41 -2.14 0.65 2.03
N SER A 42 -2.47 1.72 2.74
CA SER A 42 -3.83 2.07 3.14
C SER A 42 -4.25 3.32 2.37
N PHE A 43 -5.14 3.16 1.39
CA PHE A 43 -5.65 4.28 0.59
C PHE A 43 -6.68 5.10 1.37
N ASP A 44 -6.49 6.41 1.46
CA ASP A 44 -7.45 7.32 2.07
C ASP A 44 -8.34 7.96 1.00
N PHE A 45 -9.49 7.36 0.72
CA PHE A 45 -10.43 7.86 -0.29
C PHE A 45 -11.20 9.11 0.14
N THR A 46 -10.94 9.65 1.33
CA THR A 46 -11.39 11.01 1.69
C THR A 46 -10.40 12.09 1.25
N GLU A 47 -9.14 11.71 0.98
CA GLU A 47 -8.04 12.61 0.57
C GLU A 47 -7.53 12.33 -0.86
N MET A 48 -8.17 11.40 -1.59
CA MET A 48 -7.88 11.11 -3.00
C MET A 48 -9.12 10.63 -3.78
N SER A 49 -9.08 10.77 -5.11
CA SER A 49 -10.12 10.23 -6.00
C SER A 49 -10.15 8.70 -5.99
N CYS A 50 -11.35 8.13 -6.06
CA CYS A 50 -11.59 6.69 -6.24
C CYS A 50 -11.38 6.26 -7.70
N ASP A 51 -10.16 6.40 -8.20
CA ASP A 51 -9.78 5.99 -9.56
C ASP A 51 -9.02 4.67 -9.55
N VAL A 52 -9.59 3.64 -10.19
CA VAL A 52 -8.98 2.30 -10.28
C VAL A 52 -7.60 2.34 -10.95
N GLY A 53 -7.44 3.19 -11.97
CA GLY A 53 -6.18 3.34 -12.70
C GLY A 53 -5.05 3.85 -11.79
N ASP A 54 -5.32 4.91 -11.02
CA ASP A 54 -4.39 5.48 -10.04
C ASP A 54 -4.06 4.47 -8.92
N ILE A 55 -5.07 3.77 -8.40
CA ILE A 55 -4.87 2.71 -7.39
C ILE A 55 -3.91 1.63 -7.92
N VAL A 56 -4.17 1.11 -9.13
CA VAL A 56 -3.32 0.09 -9.77
C VAL A 56 -1.92 0.63 -10.02
N ALA A 57 -1.78 1.87 -10.50
CA ALA A 57 -0.49 2.50 -10.72
C ALA A 57 0.33 2.57 -9.43
N ARG A 58 -0.28 2.96 -8.31
CA ARG A 58 0.37 3.03 -6.99
C ARG A 58 0.77 1.66 -6.46
N ILE A 59 -0.07 0.64 -6.65
CA ILE A 59 0.25 -0.76 -6.28
C ILE A 59 1.44 -1.29 -7.09
N ARG A 60 1.52 -1.00 -8.40
CA ARG A 60 2.61 -1.50 -9.24
C ARG A 60 3.99 -1.01 -8.80
N VAL A 61 4.09 0.17 -8.17
CA VAL A 61 5.37 0.69 -7.66
C VAL A 61 5.97 -0.22 -6.59
N ILE A 62 5.13 -0.89 -5.80
CA ILE A 62 5.57 -1.65 -4.62
C ILE A 62 5.40 -3.16 -4.76
N SER A 63 4.67 -3.65 -5.77
CA SER A 63 4.24 -5.05 -5.88
C SER A 63 5.38 -6.07 -5.86
N ASP A 64 6.51 -5.72 -6.43
CA ASP A 64 7.67 -6.60 -6.60
C ASP A 64 8.72 -6.42 -5.51
N ASN A 65 8.52 -5.46 -4.59
CA ASN A 65 9.41 -5.27 -3.47
C ASN A 65 9.21 -6.42 -2.45
N SER A 66 10.33 -7.00 -1.97
CA SER A 66 10.31 -8.07 -0.98
C SER A 66 9.69 -7.65 0.35
N ASN A 67 9.67 -6.35 0.67
CA ASN A 67 9.04 -5.77 1.84
C ASN A 67 7.53 -5.51 1.67
N GLN A 68 6.93 -5.80 0.51
CA GLN A 68 5.47 -5.75 0.35
C GLN A 68 4.82 -6.92 1.09
N PHE A 69 3.86 -6.61 1.94
CA PHE A 69 3.04 -7.62 2.61
C PHE A 69 2.10 -8.29 1.61
N LYS A 70 2.07 -9.63 1.63
CA LYS A 70 1.29 -10.44 0.70
C LYS A 70 0.53 -11.51 1.46
N ILE A 71 -0.70 -11.77 1.04
CA ILE A 71 -1.52 -12.89 1.51
C ILE A 71 -1.68 -13.86 0.34
N ASN A 72 -1.27 -15.12 0.52
CA ASN A 72 -1.29 -16.14 -0.53
C ASN A 72 -0.59 -15.69 -1.83
N GLY A 73 0.53 -14.98 -1.70
CA GLY A 73 1.31 -14.43 -2.82
C GLY A 73 0.70 -13.21 -3.51
N LYS A 74 -0.49 -12.76 -3.11
CA LYS A 74 -1.15 -11.57 -3.65
C LYS A 74 -0.84 -10.34 -2.82
N VAL A 75 -0.67 -9.18 -3.47
CA VAL A 75 -0.47 -7.90 -2.79
C VAL A 75 -1.67 -7.61 -1.90
N PHE A 76 -1.41 -7.32 -0.63
CA PHE A 76 -2.43 -6.83 0.29
C PHE A 76 -2.45 -5.30 0.26
N VAL A 77 -3.65 -4.73 0.19
CA VAL A 77 -3.93 -3.29 0.37
C VAL A 77 -5.18 -3.14 1.22
N SER A 78 -5.34 -1.95 1.80
CA SER A 78 -6.52 -1.57 2.57
C SER A 78 -6.97 -0.16 2.20
N SER A 79 -8.09 0.29 2.74
CA SER A 79 -8.57 1.65 2.55
C SER A 79 -9.34 2.18 3.75
N TYR A 80 -9.39 3.51 3.83
CA TYR A 80 -10.41 4.28 4.53
C TYR A 80 -11.40 4.84 3.51
N ALA A 81 -12.70 4.85 3.85
CA ALA A 81 -13.80 5.19 2.93
C ALA A 81 -13.83 4.36 1.63
N GLY A 82 -13.47 3.07 1.73
CA GLY A 82 -13.45 2.11 0.62
C GLY A 82 -14.79 1.93 -0.12
N ASP A 83 -15.89 2.27 0.52
CA ASP A 83 -17.24 2.25 -0.04
C ASP A 83 -17.41 3.23 -1.21
N TYR A 84 -16.61 4.29 -1.28
CA TYR A 84 -16.65 5.25 -2.39
C TYR A 84 -16.16 4.64 -3.71
N LEU A 85 -15.24 3.67 -3.67
CA LEU A 85 -14.83 2.90 -4.83
C LEU A 85 -15.90 1.87 -5.24
N GLY A 86 -16.67 1.39 -4.25
CA GLY A 86 -17.75 0.42 -4.42
C GLY A 86 -17.29 -0.99 -4.81
N ASN A 87 -18.20 -1.96 -4.69
CA ASN A 87 -17.89 -3.38 -4.96
C ASN A 87 -17.38 -3.63 -6.38
N ALA A 88 -17.90 -2.91 -7.37
CA ALA A 88 -17.48 -3.05 -8.77
C ALA A 88 -16.04 -2.55 -8.98
N GLY A 89 -15.66 -1.45 -8.33
CA GLY A 89 -14.29 -0.95 -8.39
C GLY A 89 -13.31 -1.91 -7.73
N TRP A 90 -13.63 -2.41 -6.51
CA TRP A 90 -12.81 -3.42 -5.84
C TRP A 90 -12.66 -4.72 -6.64
N ALA A 91 -13.71 -5.18 -7.30
CA ALA A 91 -13.68 -6.39 -8.12
C ALA A 91 -12.85 -6.25 -9.41
N SER A 92 -12.46 -5.02 -9.78
CA SER A 92 -11.68 -4.73 -10.99
C SER A 92 -10.17 -4.63 -10.76
N LEU A 93 -9.72 -4.77 -9.51
CA LEU A 93 -8.31 -4.77 -9.11
C LEU A 93 -7.60 -6.11 -9.34
#